data_AF-A0A7C4U8N9-F1
#
_entry.id   AF-A0A7C4U8N9-F1
#
_cell.length_a   1.000
_cell.length_b   1.000
_cell.length_c   1.000
_cell.angle_alpha   90.00
_cell.angle_beta   90.00
_cell.angle_gamma   90.00
#
_symmetry.space_group_name_H-M   'P 1'
#
loop_
_entity.id
_entity.type
_entity.pdbx_description
1 polymer ?
#
loop_
_entity_poly.entity_id
_entity_poly.type
_entity_poly.pdbx_seq_one_letter_code
_entity_poly.pdbx_strand_id
1 'polypeptide(L)'
;MFNFNCGNVAVLPVPPAFRAPEYTLDGPGITGPETRVQRGEGDGELRVRQTHTPGNFVVALAKPEWKSRFSLNPAGNEFHLERVPVEELEKLFGKDAVLPAGQNRPLRDAMTTRMKQPIELLPWLMGLLVIGLALEALLANRFYKDENPPTPTTDK
;
A
#
# COMPACT_ATOMS: atom_id res chain seq x y z
N MET A 1 12.39 -33.43 -10.22
CA MET A 1 11.81 -32.07 -10.36
C MET A 1 12.78 -31.12 -9.69
N PHE A 2 13.28 -30.11 -10.42
CA PHE A 2 14.32 -29.22 -9.91
C PHE A 2 13.69 -28.02 -9.20
N ASN A 3 14.26 -27.61 -8.06
CA ASN A 3 13.82 -26.45 -7.30
C ASN A 3 14.96 -25.45 -7.24
N PHE A 4 14.67 -24.18 -7.54
CA PHE A 4 15.61 -23.07 -7.42
C PHE A 4 14.95 -21.92 -6.68
N ASN A 5 15.77 -20.99 -6.19
CA ASN A 5 15.30 -19.76 -5.56
C ASN A 5 15.21 -18.64 -6.60
N CYS A 6 14.21 -17.78 -6.46
CA CYS A 6 14.09 -16.55 -7.25
C CYS A 6 15.35 -15.69 -7.12
N GLY A 7 15.78 -15.07 -8.22
CA GLY A 7 16.96 -14.21 -8.28
C GLY A 7 18.29 -14.93 -8.51
N ASN A 8 18.34 -16.27 -8.40
CA ASN A 8 19.53 -17.06 -8.73
C ASN A 8 19.42 -17.66 -10.12
N VAL A 9 20.55 -17.77 -10.82
CA VAL A 9 20.59 -18.44 -12.13
C VAL A 9 20.26 -19.92 -11.96
N ALA A 10 19.15 -20.37 -12.56
CA ALA A 10 18.74 -21.76 -12.52
C ALA A 10 19.56 -22.57 -13.54
N VAL A 11 20.22 -23.63 -13.08
CA VAL A 11 21.10 -24.48 -13.89
C VAL A 11 20.43 -25.82 -14.08
N LEU A 12 19.96 -26.11 -15.29
CA LEU A 12 19.32 -27.37 -15.62
C LEU A 12 20.26 -28.27 -16.42
N PRO A 13 20.47 -29.54 -16.01
CA PRO A 13 21.26 -30.48 -16.81
C PRO A 13 20.50 -30.86 -18.08
N VAL A 14 21.15 -30.77 -19.24
CA VAL A 14 20.57 -31.17 -20.53
C VAL A 14 21.29 -32.41 -21.05
N PRO A 15 20.56 -33.52 -21.30
CA PRO A 15 21.17 -34.74 -21.82
C PRO A 15 21.83 -34.51 -23.18
N PRO A 16 22.96 -35.18 -23.50
CA PRO A 16 23.72 -34.98 -24.75
C PRO A 16 22.88 -35.05 -26.03
N ALA A 17 21.86 -35.91 -26.07
CA ALA A 17 20.99 -36.10 -27.23
C ALA A 17 20.07 -34.91 -27.55
N PHE A 18 19.83 -34.01 -26.59
CA PHE A 18 18.88 -32.88 -26.71
C PHE A 18 19.59 -31.52 -26.62
N ARG A 19 20.88 -31.51 -26.96
CA ARG A 19 21.77 -30.35 -26.81
C ARG A 19 21.63 -29.36 -27.98
N ALA A 20 20.60 -28.52 -27.95
CA ALA A 20 20.39 -27.42 -28.88
C ALA A 20 20.96 -26.07 -28.39
N PRO A 21 21.17 -25.09 -29.29
CA PRO A 21 21.58 -23.72 -28.93
C PRO A 21 20.44 -22.88 -28.34
N GLU A 22 19.19 -23.17 -28.67
CA GLU A 22 18.01 -22.40 -28.26
C GLU A 22 16.94 -23.32 -27.68
N TYR A 23 16.32 -22.89 -26.57
CA TYR A 23 15.21 -23.56 -25.90
C TYR A 23 14.06 -22.58 -25.68
N THR A 24 12.85 -23.12 -25.63
CA THR A 24 11.63 -22.37 -25.31
C THR A 24 11.34 -22.53 -23.82
N LEU A 25 11.18 -21.42 -23.12
CA LEU A 25 10.85 -21.33 -21.70
C LEU A 25 9.44 -20.79 -21.54
N ASP A 26 8.58 -21.57 -20.90
CA ASP A 26 7.21 -21.22 -20.59
C ASP A 26 7.03 -21.16 -19.06
N GLY A 27 6.28 -20.19 -18.58
CA GLY A 27 6.04 -19.99 -17.16
C GLY A 27 5.51 -18.60 -16.79
N PRO A 28 5.18 -18.40 -15.51
CA PRO A 28 4.53 -17.18 -15.04
C PRO A 28 5.44 -15.96 -15.18
N GLY A 29 4.91 -14.89 -15.75
CA GLY A 29 5.61 -13.61 -15.92
C GLY A 29 6.58 -13.56 -17.10
N ILE A 30 6.71 -14.64 -17.89
CA ILE A 30 7.55 -14.66 -19.10
C ILE A 30 6.69 -14.37 -20.31
N THR A 31 7.03 -13.31 -21.05
CA THR A 31 6.35 -12.97 -22.30
C THR A 31 7.35 -12.49 -23.35
N GLY A 32 7.03 -12.73 -24.63
CA GLY A 32 7.79 -12.20 -25.75
C GLY A 32 9.21 -12.79 -25.86
N PRO A 33 10.27 -11.96 -25.93
CA PRO A 33 11.63 -12.43 -26.21
C PRO A 33 12.23 -13.26 -25.06
N GLU A 34 11.71 -13.13 -23.83
CA GLU A 34 12.18 -13.85 -22.65
C GLU A 34 11.86 -15.34 -22.68
N THR A 35 10.94 -15.75 -23.55
CA THR A 35 10.60 -17.16 -23.83
C THR A 35 11.76 -17.91 -24.49
N ARG A 36 12.77 -17.23 -25.05
CA ARG A 36 13.92 -17.87 -25.70
C ARG A 36 15.13 -17.87 -24.77
N VAL A 37 15.61 -19.06 -24.45
CA VAL A 37 16.82 -19.25 -23.63
C VAL A 37 17.92 -19.83 -24.50
N GLN A 38 19.02 -19.09 -24.60
CA GLN A 38 20.20 -19.54 -25.32
C GLN A 38 21.14 -20.31 -24.40
N ARG A 39 21.73 -21.37 -24.92
CA ARG A 39 22.77 -22.12 -24.24
C ARG A 39 24.14 -21.74 -24.79
N GLY A 40 25.12 -21.61 -23.89
CA GLY A 40 26.53 -21.50 -24.26
C GLY A 40 26.99 -22.70 -25.10
N GLU A 41 27.91 -22.44 -26.03
CA GLU A 41 28.48 -23.47 -26.89
C GLU A 41 29.37 -24.41 -26.05
N GLY A 42 29.10 -25.73 -26.10
CA GLY A 42 29.83 -26.73 -25.33
C GLY A 42 29.34 -27.00 -23.90
N ASP A 43 28.45 -26.16 -23.36
CA ASP A 43 27.89 -26.37 -22.02
C ASP A 43 26.92 -27.56 -21.98
N GLY A 44 27.09 -28.44 -20.98
CA GLY A 44 26.17 -29.53 -20.68
C GLY A 44 24.92 -29.09 -19.92
N GLU A 45 24.84 -27.80 -19.57
CA GLU A 45 23.85 -27.22 -18.68
C GLU A 45 23.18 -26.01 -19.34
N LEU A 46 21.88 -25.85 -19.08
CA LEU A 46 21.11 -24.68 -19.50
C LEU A 46 21.02 -23.71 -18.32
N ARG A 47 21.52 -22.49 -18.52
CA ARG A 47 21.49 -21.42 -17.52
C ARG A 47 20.31 -20.48 -17.81
N VAL A 48 19.25 -20.61 -17.02
CA VAL A 48 18.07 -19.74 -17.10
C VAL A 48 18.27 -18.55 -16.16
N ARG A 49 18.26 -17.34 -16.71
CA ARG A 49 18.43 -16.10 -15.92
C ARG A 49 17.10 -15.44 -15.57
N GLN A 50 16.04 -15.77 -16.31
CA GLN A 50 14.68 -15.26 -16.15
C GLN A 50 14.00 -15.86 -14.90
N THR A 51 14.56 -15.58 -13.73
CA THR A 51 14.17 -16.22 -12.45
C THR A 51 13.54 -15.25 -11.45
N HIS A 52 12.89 -14.20 -11.96
CA HIS A 52 12.36 -13.11 -11.14
C HIS A 52 10.98 -13.41 -10.55
N THR A 53 10.18 -14.25 -11.22
CA THR A 53 8.80 -14.54 -10.80
C THR A 53 8.73 -15.93 -10.18
N PRO A 54 8.20 -16.08 -8.95
CA PRO A 54 8.00 -17.39 -8.36
C PRO A 54 6.94 -18.19 -9.11
N GLY A 55 7.13 -19.50 -9.22
CA GLY A 55 6.17 -20.40 -9.87
C GLY A 55 6.82 -21.58 -10.61
N ASN A 56 6.03 -22.24 -11.45
CA ASN A 56 6.45 -23.42 -12.19
C ASN A 56 6.80 -23.08 -13.64
N PHE A 57 7.95 -23.56 -14.09
CA PHE A 57 8.48 -23.29 -15.41
C PHE A 57 8.71 -24.59 -16.18
N VAL A 58 8.52 -24.52 -17.49
CA VAL A 58 8.74 -25.62 -18.43
C VAL A 58 9.74 -25.16 -19.48
N VAL A 59 10.83 -25.91 -19.62
CA VAL A 59 11.78 -25.75 -20.72
C VAL A 59 11.46 -26.82 -21.75
N ALA A 60 11.26 -26.41 -23.01
CA ALA A 60 10.99 -27.30 -24.12
C ALA A 60 11.95 -27.08 -25.29
N LEU A 61 12.28 -28.17 -25.97
CA LEU A 61 12.94 -28.18 -27.28
C LEU A 61 12.00 -28.87 -28.28
N ALA A 62 11.80 -28.25 -29.44
CA ALA A 62 10.86 -28.77 -30.44
C ALA A 62 11.42 -29.97 -31.22
N LYS A 63 12.72 -29.98 -31.54
CA LYS A 63 13.38 -31.03 -32.34
C LYS A 63 14.84 -31.19 -31.92
N PRO A 64 15.27 -32.35 -31.40
CA PRO A 64 14.45 -33.46 -30.89
C PRO A 64 13.54 -33.02 -29.72
N GLU A 65 12.36 -33.65 -29.58
CA GLU A 65 11.40 -33.27 -28.53
C GLU A 65 11.96 -33.58 -27.15
N TRP A 66 12.16 -32.53 -26.35
CA TRP A 66 12.59 -32.65 -24.96
C TRP A 66 11.87 -31.63 -24.10
N LYS A 67 11.46 -32.05 -22.91
CA LYS A 67 10.77 -31.18 -21.95
C LYS A 67 11.34 -31.43 -20.56
N SER A 68 11.67 -30.36 -19.86
CA SER A 68 12.08 -30.38 -18.46
C SER A 68 11.29 -29.37 -17.66
N ARG A 69 11.08 -29.66 -16.38
CA ARG A 69 10.27 -28.84 -15.47
C ARG A 69 11.08 -28.47 -14.25
N PHE A 70 10.98 -27.20 -13.85
CA PHE A 70 11.57 -26.70 -12.63
C PHE A 70 10.63 -25.71 -11.95
N SER A 71 10.83 -25.52 -10.65
CA SER A 71 10.05 -24.59 -9.84
C SER A 71 10.98 -23.53 -9.25
N LEU A 72 10.50 -22.29 -9.23
CA LEU A 72 11.13 -21.16 -8.58
C LEU A 72 10.37 -20.81 -7.30
N ASN A 73 11.07 -20.87 -6.18
CA ASN A 73 10.53 -20.51 -4.87
C ASN A 73 11.04 -19.12 -4.48
N PRO A 74 10.22 -18.31 -3.78
CA PRO A 74 10.71 -17.07 -3.17
C PRO A 74 11.81 -17.39 -2.16
N ALA A 75 12.65 -16.41 -1.86
CA ALA A 75 13.71 -16.59 -0.89
C ALA A 75 13.10 -16.89 0.50
N GLY A 76 13.65 -17.90 1.20
CA GLY A 76 13.07 -18.38 2.47
C GLY A 76 13.02 -17.31 3.57
N ASN A 77 13.83 -16.26 3.47
CA ASN A 77 13.80 -15.11 4.38
C ASN A 77 12.54 -14.24 4.24
N GLU A 78 11.81 -14.29 3.12
CA GLU A 78 10.53 -13.60 2.96
C GLU A 78 9.40 -14.25 3.79
N PHE A 79 9.60 -15.50 4.22
CA PHE A 79 8.66 -16.25 5.05
C PHE A 79 9.01 -16.22 6.54
N HIS A 80 9.96 -15.37 6.94
CA HIS A 80 10.32 -15.17 8.35
C HIS A 80 9.30 -14.25 9.02
N LEU A 81 8.12 -14.81 9.30
CA LEU A 81 6.99 -14.15 9.97
C LEU A 81 7.21 -14.01 11.49
N GLU A 82 8.44 -13.76 11.92
CA GLU A 82 8.70 -13.44 13.32
C GLU A 82 8.05 -12.11 13.67
N ARG A 83 7.39 -12.08 14.83
CA ARG A 83 6.72 -10.89 15.31
C ARG A 83 7.78 -9.84 15.63
N VAL A 84 7.77 -8.74 14.86
CA VAL A 84 8.64 -7.60 15.12
C VAL A 84 8.38 -7.08 16.54
N PRO A 85 9.43 -6.79 17.33
CA PRO A 85 9.28 -6.23 18.66
C PRO A 85 8.48 -4.91 18.63
N VAL A 86 7.65 -4.69 19.64
CA VAL A 86 6.79 -3.50 19.72
C VAL A 86 7.64 -2.22 19.80
N GLU A 87 8.79 -2.31 20.45
CA GLU A 87 9.72 -1.21 20.67
C GLU A 87 10.29 -0.67 19.34
N GLU A 88 10.57 -1.55 18.38
CA GLU A 88 11.07 -1.15 17.06
C GLU A 88 9.99 -0.46 16.23
N LEU A 89 8.76 -0.96 16.33
CA LEU A 89 7.60 -0.37 15.65
C LEU A 89 7.28 1.02 16.22
N GLU A 90 7.29 1.18 17.55
CA GLU A 90 7.03 2.47 18.19
C GLU A 90 8.13 3.50 17.94
N LYS A 91 9.38 3.05 17.71
CA LYS A 91 10.47 3.95 17.30
C LYS A 91 10.21 4.56 15.92
N LEU A 92 9.60 3.82 15.00
CA LEU A 92 9.33 4.27 13.63
C LEU A 92 8.00 5.04 13.52
N PHE A 93 6.95 4.54 14.17
CA PHE A 93 5.59 5.05 14.03
C PHE A 93 5.14 5.98 15.18
N GLY A 94 6.00 6.16 16.18
CA GLY A 94 5.72 6.94 17.38
C GLY A 94 5.21 6.08 18.53
N LYS A 95 5.32 6.65 19.74
CA LYS A 95 4.86 6.01 20.99
C LYS A 95 3.36 5.67 20.91
N ASP A 96 2.97 4.50 21.43
CA ASP A 96 1.59 3.98 21.43
C ASP A 96 1.00 3.75 20.01
N ALA A 97 1.84 3.59 18.99
CA ALA A 97 1.39 3.30 17.63
C ALA A 97 0.91 1.85 17.46
N VAL A 98 1.41 0.92 18.29
CA VAL A 98 1.08 -0.49 18.19
C VAL A 98 -0.09 -0.81 19.12
N LEU A 99 -1.21 -1.23 18.54
CA LEU A 99 -2.36 -1.72 19.30
C LEU A 99 -2.19 -3.23 19.54
N PRO A 100 -2.12 -3.70 20.80
CA PRO A 100 -2.10 -5.12 21.08
C PRO A 100 -3.45 -5.73 20.67
N ALA A 101 -3.44 -6.58 19.64
CA ALA A 101 -4.63 -7.23 19.08
C ALA A 101 -5.34 -8.23 20.04
N GLY A 102 -4.98 -8.25 21.33
CA GLY A 102 -5.38 -9.27 22.30
C GLY A 102 -6.49 -8.88 23.28
N GLN A 103 -7.09 -7.70 23.17
CA GLN A 103 -8.23 -7.33 24.01
C GLN A 103 -9.46 -7.11 23.13
N ASN A 104 -10.59 -7.69 23.53
CA ASN A 104 -11.95 -7.48 23.01
C ASN A 104 -12.43 -6.00 23.13
N ARG A 105 -11.57 -5.04 22.80
CA ARG A 105 -11.94 -3.65 22.67
C ARG A 105 -12.45 -3.47 21.25
N PRO A 106 -13.69 -2.98 21.06
CA PRO A 106 -14.17 -2.67 19.73
C PRO A 106 -13.22 -1.64 19.11
N LEU A 107 -12.86 -1.82 17.84
CA LEU A 107 -11.99 -0.91 17.07
C LEU A 107 -12.40 0.56 17.19
N ARG A 108 -13.71 0.81 17.39
CA ARG A 108 -14.27 2.14 17.67
C ARG A 108 -13.67 2.80 18.92
N ASP A 109 -13.47 2.07 20.01
CA ASP A 109 -12.92 2.62 21.26
C ASP A 109 -11.42 2.93 21.17
N ALA A 110 -10.69 2.18 20.35
CA ALA A 110 -9.29 2.44 20.07
C ALA A 110 -9.08 3.71 19.21
N MET A 111 -10.01 3.97 18.28
CA MET A 111 -9.96 5.16 17.41
C MET A 111 -10.38 6.44 18.14
N THR A 112 -11.41 6.40 18.99
CA THR A 112 -11.90 7.58 19.73
C THR A 112 -10.87 8.11 20.73
N THR A 113 -10.05 7.26 21.33
CA THR A 113 -9.03 7.66 22.31
C THR A 113 -7.90 8.49 21.68
N ARG A 114 -7.52 8.18 20.44
CA ARG A 114 -6.46 8.91 19.70
C ARG A 114 -6.99 10.15 19.00
N MET A 115 -8.26 10.12 18.58
CA MET A 115 -8.98 11.31 18.12
C MET A 115 -9.64 12.03 19.30
N LYS A 116 -8.82 12.53 20.24
CA LYS A 116 -9.27 13.65 21.07
C LYS A 116 -9.64 14.76 20.09
N GLN A 117 -10.94 14.95 19.87
CA GLN A 117 -11.45 16.00 19.00
C GLN A 117 -10.78 17.30 19.45
N PRO A 118 -10.00 17.96 18.58
CA PRO A 118 -9.47 19.28 18.91
C PRO A 118 -10.67 20.13 19.33
N ILE A 119 -10.54 20.85 20.44
CA ILE A 119 -11.58 21.71 21.02
C ILE A 119 -12.39 22.30 19.87
N GLU A 120 -13.68 21.96 19.81
CA GLU A 120 -14.53 22.46 18.74
C GLU A 120 -14.62 23.98 18.92
N LEU A 121 -13.83 24.72 18.14
CA LEU A 121 -13.79 26.18 18.17
C LEU A 121 -15.07 26.78 17.59
N LEU A 122 -15.81 26.00 16.81
CA LEU A 122 -16.99 26.43 16.08
C LEU A 122 -18.16 26.83 17.00
N PRO A 123 -18.56 26.06 18.04
CA PRO A 123 -19.54 26.51 19.03
C PRO A 123 -19.18 27.82 19.72
N TRP A 124 -17.89 28.01 20.07
CA TRP A 124 -17.41 29.25 20.69
C TRP A 124 -17.44 30.43 19.74
N LEU A 125 -17.07 30.22 18.48
CA LEU A 125 -17.12 31.24 17.42
C LEU A 125 -18.58 31.68 17.15
N MET A 126 -19.50 30.72 17.08
CA MET A 126 -20.94 30.98 16.94
C MET A 126 -21.49 31.77 18.13
N GLY A 127 -21.06 31.44 19.35
CA GLY A 127 -21.43 32.20 20.55
C GLY A 127 -20.95 33.65 20.51
N LEU A 128 -19.68 33.88 20.12
CA LEU A 128 -19.12 35.23 19.97
C LEU A 128 -19.83 36.03 18.87
N LEU A 129 -20.19 35.39 17.76
CA LEU A 129 -20.93 36.03 16.66
C LEU A 129 -22.30 36.53 17.12
N VAL A 130 -23.05 35.70 17.85
CA VAL A 130 -24.38 36.09 18.38
C VAL A 130 -24.25 37.25 19.37
N ILE A 131 -23.25 37.23 20.25
CA ILE A 131 -22.98 38.33 21.18
C ILE A 131 -22.66 39.63 20.41
N GLY A 132 -21.82 39.55 19.36
CA GLY A 132 -21.49 40.69 18.52
C GLY A 132 -22.73 41.32 17.87
N LEU A 133 -23.58 40.49 17.24
CA LEU A 133 -24.82 40.95 16.61
C LEU A 133 -25.82 41.54 17.62
N ALA A 134 -25.92 40.97 18.82
CA ALA A 134 -26.78 41.50 19.87
C ALA A 134 -26.30 42.88 20.35
N LEU A 135 -24.98 43.07 20.49
CA LEU A 135 -24.39 44.36 20.84
C LEU A 135 -24.62 45.41 19.74
N GLU A 136 -24.45 45.04 18.47
CA GLU A 136 -24.76 45.93 17.35
C GLU A 136 -26.24 46.34 17.33
N ALA A 137 -27.15 45.39 17.53
CA ALA A 137 -28.59 45.67 17.59
C ALA A 137 -28.96 46.59 18.77
N LEU A 138 -28.32 46.42 19.92
CA LEU A 138 -28.51 47.30 21.08
C LEU A 138 -27.96 48.70 20.83
N LEU A 139 -26.79 48.83 20.22
CA LEU A 139 -26.20 50.12 19.87
C LEU A 139 -27.06 50.84 18.83
N ALA A 140 -27.49 50.15 17.77
CA ALA A 140 -28.40 50.71 16.77
C ALA A 140 -29.69 51.23 17.42
N ASN A 141 -30.35 50.42 18.24
CA ASN A 141 -31.57 50.84 18.95
C ASN A 141 -31.35 52.00 19.92
N ARG A 142 -30.13 52.21 20.41
CA ARG A 142 -29.79 53.36 21.26
C ARG A 142 -29.56 54.62 20.44
N PHE A 143 -28.86 54.53 19.31
CA PHE A 143 -28.56 55.67 18.44
C PHE A 143 -29.77 56.15 17.63
N TYR A 144 -30.63 55.26 17.14
CA TYR A 144 -31.81 55.64 16.34
C TYR A 144 -32.98 56.21 17.16
N LYS A 145 -32.93 56.17 18.49
CA LYS A 145 -33.95 56.79 19.34
C LYS A 145 -33.90 58.32 19.33
N ASP A 146 -32.77 58.91 18.97
CA ASP A 146 -32.57 60.36 18.98
C ASP A 146 -33.01 61.03 17.65
N GLU A 147 -33.22 60.25 16.58
CA GLU A 147 -33.71 60.73 15.28
C GLU A 147 -35.18 60.34 15.04
N ASN A 148 -36.10 60.81 15.89
CA ASN A 148 -37.52 60.78 15.53
C ASN A 148 -37.88 62.14 14.90
N PRO A 149 -38.16 62.23 13.58
CA PRO A 149 -38.62 63.48 12.99
C PRO A 149 -40.00 63.86 13.55
N PRO A 150 -40.28 65.15 13.77
CA PRO A 150 -41.53 65.58 14.39
C PRO A 150 -42.73 65.16 13.54
N THR A 151 -43.69 64.50 14.18
CA THR A 151 -44.96 64.06 13.60
C THR A 151 -45.72 65.28 13.05
N PRO A 152 -46.14 65.29 11.77
CA PRO A 152 -46.91 66.42 11.24
C PRO A 152 -48.30 66.43 11.88
N THR A 153 -48.58 67.48 12.66
CA THR A 153 -49.92 67.80 13.16
C THR A 153 -50.87 68.01 11.98
N THR A 154 -51.83 67.09 11.84
CA THR A 154 -53.01 67.30 10.99
C THR A 154 -53.93 68.26 11.74
N ASP A 155 -53.86 69.53 11.36
CA ASP A 155 -54.81 70.55 11.81
C ASP A 155 -56.15 70.37 11.08
N LYS A 156 -57.27 70.48 11.80
CA LYS A 156 -58.64 70.41 11.30
C LYS A 156 -59.33 71.75 11.48
#